data_AF-A0A5C0VL64-F1
#
_entry.id   AF-A0A5C0VL64-F1
#
_cell.length_a   1.000
_cell.length_b   1.000
_cell.length_c   1.000
_cell.angle_alpha   90.00
_cell.angle_beta   90.00
_cell.angle_gamma   90.00
#
_symmetry.space_group_name_H-M   'P 1'
#
loop_
_entity.id
_entity.type
_entity.pdbx_description
1 polymer ?
#
loop_
_entity_poly.entity_id
_entity_poly.type
_entity_poly.pdbx_seq_one_letter_code
_entity_poly.pdbx_strand_id
1 'polypeptide(L)'
;MNISEMMTWNEFRTALVAHPLLDLQFQYAEDKWVSPSYHITELKHAPITSVDCGGVVNKWTEIILQLWVPENQQQLKSMKVRKAISIIELVEKALSIEPNAVVKVEFGNQEYDTRQLLPKAFIKDEENFIIDLRPDVTQCKAIERGGSCGTTATGEECCTPSAEKPKIQLKNLVTQEGSSCEPGSGCC
;
A
#
# COMPACT_ATOMS: atom_id res chain seq x y z
N MET A 1 1.83 3.89 8.07
CA MET A 1 2.75 3.86 6.91
C MET A 1 3.79 4.91 7.16
N ASN A 2 4.80 4.51 7.92
CA ASN A 2 6.01 5.31 8.05
C ASN A 2 6.72 5.23 6.69
N ILE A 3 6.42 6.18 5.80
CA ILE A 3 7.02 6.24 4.46
C ILE A 3 8.55 6.26 4.53
N SER A 4 9.10 6.68 5.68
CA SER A 4 10.51 6.64 6.02
C SER A 4 11.21 5.28 5.90
N GLU A 5 10.49 4.14 5.89
CA GLU A 5 11.10 2.81 5.72
C GLU A 5 10.90 2.21 4.32
N MET A 6 10.23 2.94 3.43
CA MET A 6 9.98 2.47 2.07
C MET A 6 10.91 3.15 1.09
N MET A 7 11.40 2.35 0.14
CA MET A 7 12.27 2.85 -0.90
C MET A 7 11.55 3.85 -1.80
N THR A 8 12.15 5.03 -1.95
CA THR A 8 11.65 6.08 -2.84
C THR A 8 12.09 5.86 -4.28
N TRP A 9 11.36 6.46 -5.22
CA TRP A 9 11.69 6.41 -6.64
C TRP A 9 13.11 6.91 -6.93
N ASN A 10 13.51 8.00 -6.30
CA ASN A 10 14.85 8.57 -6.48
C ASN A 10 15.97 7.65 -5.95
N GLU A 11 15.77 7.01 -4.80
CA GLU A 11 16.73 6.03 -4.25
C GLU A 11 16.85 4.82 -5.16
N PHE A 12 15.72 4.28 -5.61
CA PHE A 12 15.67 3.14 -6.52
C PHE A 12 16.40 3.43 -7.84
N ARG A 13 16.09 4.58 -8.45
CA ARG A 13 16.72 5.02 -9.70
C ARG A 13 18.23 5.23 -9.54
N THR A 14 18.64 5.89 -8.46
CA THR A 14 20.06 6.12 -8.15
C THR A 14 20.82 4.80 -8.03
N ALA A 15 20.26 3.83 -7.32
CA ALA A 15 20.87 2.51 -7.15
C ALA A 15 21.06 1.77 -8.47
N LEU A 16 20.06 1.80 -9.37
CA LEU A 16 20.19 1.21 -10.70
C LEU A 16 21.27 1.89 -11.54
N VAL A 17 21.28 3.22 -11.57
CA VAL A 17 22.26 4.01 -12.38
C VAL A 17 23.70 3.75 -11.94
N ALA A 18 23.95 3.38 -10.69
CA ALA A 18 25.28 3.02 -10.20
C ALA A 18 25.83 1.70 -10.78
N HIS A 19 24.97 0.83 -11.34
CA HIS A 19 25.34 -0.53 -11.72
C HIS A 19 24.84 -0.98 -13.11
N PRO A 20 25.01 -0.18 -14.19
CA PRO A 20 24.33 -0.39 -15.47
C PRO A 20 24.75 -1.67 -16.24
N LEU A 21 25.91 -2.24 -15.92
CA LEU A 21 26.50 -3.38 -16.62
C LEU A 21 26.21 -4.74 -15.97
N LEU A 22 25.64 -4.75 -14.77
CA LEU A 22 25.26 -5.98 -14.07
C LEU A 22 23.94 -6.52 -14.63
N ASP A 23 23.74 -7.83 -14.50
CA ASP A 23 22.47 -8.51 -14.77
C ASP A 23 21.49 -8.17 -13.63
N LEU A 24 20.32 -7.64 -13.98
CA LEU A 24 19.33 -7.22 -12.99
C LEU A 24 18.54 -8.46 -12.54
N GLN A 25 18.51 -8.73 -11.25
CA GLN A 25 17.85 -9.92 -10.73
C GLN A 25 16.97 -9.57 -9.53
N PHE A 26 15.87 -10.30 -9.36
CA PHE A 26 14.92 -10.10 -8.25
C PHE A 26 14.81 -11.37 -7.41
N GLN A 27 14.97 -11.21 -6.10
CA GLN A 27 14.72 -12.25 -5.11
C GLN A 27 13.40 -11.93 -4.40
N TYR A 28 12.41 -12.82 -4.45
CA TYR A 28 11.06 -12.54 -3.91
C TYR A 28 10.74 -13.30 -2.62
N ALA A 29 11.58 -14.27 -2.25
CA ALA A 29 11.59 -14.92 -0.94
C ALA A 29 12.96 -15.58 -0.71
N GLU A 30 13.18 -16.12 0.48
CA GLU A 30 14.39 -16.90 0.80
C GLU A 30 14.63 -17.99 -0.25
N ASP A 31 15.81 -17.94 -0.87
CA ASP A 31 16.25 -18.80 -1.99
C ASP A 31 15.30 -18.87 -3.22
N LYS A 32 14.37 -17.91 -3.36
CA LYS A 32 13.44 -17.85 -4.49
C LYS A 32 13.63 -16.62 -5.35
N TRP A 33 13.79 -16.85 -6.64
CA TRP A 33 14.19 -15.86 -7.63
C TRP A 33 13.18 -15.76 -8.77
N VAL A 34 12.94 -14.54 -9.25
CA VAL A 34 12.22 -14.34 -10.51
C VAL A 34 13.04 -14.98 -11.64
N SER A 35 12.42 -15.76 -12.52
CA SER A 35 13.11 -16.36 -13.68
C SER A 35 13.87 -15.31 -14.48
N PRO A 36 15.13 -15.56 -14.91
CA PRO A 36 15.90 -14.61 -15.72
C PRO A 36 15.19 -14.19 -17.02
N SER A 37 14.23 -14.98 -17.51
CA SER A 37 13.41 -14.67 -18.68
C SER A 37 12.36 -13.58 -18.45
N TYR A 38 12.32 -12.92 -17.28
CA TYR A 38 11.31 -11.93 -16.98
C TYR A 38 11.37 -10.71 -17.90
N HIS A 39 10.22 -10.05 -18.05
CA HIS A 39 10.06 -8.78 -18.73
C HIS A 39 9.50 -7.76 -17.75
N ILE A 40 9.98 -6.52 -17.85
CA ILE A 40 9.30 -5.37 -17.25
C ILE A 40 8.24 -4.95 -18.27
N THR A 41 6.96 -5.17 -17.94
CA THR A 41 5.87 -4.97 -18.91
C THR A 41 5.10 -3.68 -18.68
N GLU A 42 5.07 -3.20 -17.44
CA GLU A 42 4.28 -2.03 -17.07
C GLU A 42 4.94 -1.31 -15.90
N LEU A 43 4.77 0.01 -15.88
CA LEU A 43 5.02 0.83 -14.71
C LEU A 43 3.76 1.64 -14.43
N LYS A 44 3.16 1.41 -13.26
CA LYS A 44 1.91 2.05 -12.85
C LYS A 44 2.24 3.24 -11.95
N HIS A 45 1.69 4.41 -12.27
CA HIS A 45 1.70 5.58 -11.40
C HIS A 45 0.39 5.64 -10.62
N ALA A 46 0.44 5.30 -9.33
CA ALA A 46 -0.74 5.12 -8.49
C ALA A 46 -0.81 6.17 -7.38
N PRO A 47 -1.54 7.28 -7.56
CA PRO A 47 -1.79 8.23 -6.49
C PRO A 47 -2.82 7.62 -5.52
N ILE A 48 -2.45 7.52 -4.25
CA ILE A 48 -3.30 6.96 -3.20
C ILE A 48 -3.84 8.07 -2.30
N THR A 49 -5.14 8.04 -2.04
CA THR A 49 -5.78 8.79 -0.96
C THR A 49 -6.50 7.80 -0.07
N SER A 50 -6.16 7.77 1.22
CA SER A 50 -6.76 6.84 2.18
C SER A 50 -7.21 7.57 3.45
N VAL A 51 -8.24 7.08 4.12
CA VAL A 51 -8.58 7.49 5.48
C VAL A 51 -8.30 6.32 6.40
N ASP A 52 -7.54 6.54 7.47
CA ASP A 52 -7.33 5.50 8.49
C ASP A 52 -8.47 5.45 9.51
N CYS A 53 -8.47 4.42 10.37
CA CYS A 53 -9.50 4.23 11.39
C CYS A 53 -9.60 5.39 12.40
N GLY A 54 -8.56 6.23 12.51
CA GLY A 54 -8.59 7.46 13.31
C GLY A 54 -9.21 8.66 12.59
N GLY A 55 -9.73 8.49 11.37
CA GLY A 55 -10.32 9.56 10.57
C GLY A 55 -9.29 10.46 9.85
N VAL A 56 -8.01 10.12 9.88
CA VAL A 56 -6.95 10.95 9.26
C VAL A 56 -6.83 10.61 7.79
N VAL A 57 -6.93 11.65 6.95
CA VAL A 57 -6.66 11.55 5.50
C VAL A 57 -5.15 11.47 5.27
N ASN A 58 -4.72 10.50 4.48
CA ASN A 58 -3.33 10.28 4.07
C ASN A 58 -3.26 10.30 2.55
N LYS A 59 -2.18 10.85 2.00
CA LYS A 59 -1.90 10.87 0.57
C LYS A 59 -0.44 10.51 0.30
N TRP A 60 -0.21 9.69 -0.71
CA TRP A 60 1.11 9.35 -1.21
C TRP A 60 0.99 8.82 -2.63
N THR A 61 2.11 8.74 -3.34
CA THR A 61 2.19 8.19 -4.68
C THR A 61 2.97 6.88 -4.62
N GLU A 62 2.51 5.87 -5.35
CA GLU A 62 3.21 4.61 -5.55
C GLU A 62 3.58 4.42 -7.01
N ILE A 63 4.80 3.94 -7.26
CA ILE A 63 5.26 3.50 -8.57
C ILE A 63 5.44 1.99 -8.54
N ILE A 64 4.62 1.29 -9.31
CA ILE A 64 4.57 -0.18 -9.30
C ILE A 64 5.18 -0.71 -10.59
N LEU A 65 6.33 -1.38 -10.47
CA LEU A 65 7.02 -2.04 -11.57
C LEU A 65 6.51 -3.47 -11.74
N GLN A 66 5.83 -3.78 -12.84
CA GLN A 66 5.29 -5.12 -13.08
C GLN A 66 6.30 -6.01 -13.80
N LEU A 67 6.57 -7.17 -13.21
CA LEU A 67 7.37 -8.24 -13.78
C LEU A 67 6.46 -9.35 -14.32
N TRP A 68 6.75 -9.82 -15.53
CA TRP A 68 6.05 -10.94 -16.15
C TRP A 68 7.05 -11.96 -16.70
N VAL A 69 6.76 -13.25 -16.50
CA VAL A 69 7.60 -14.35 -17.00
C VAL A 69 6.84 -15.13 -18.08
N PRO A 70 7.35 -15.18 -19.33
CA PRO A 70 6.80 -16.03 -20.38
C PRO A 70 6.99 -17.51 -20.06
N GLU A 71 5.95 -18.32 -20.28
CA GLU A 71 5.96 -19.76 -19.97
C GLU A 71 6.98 -20.55 -20.80
N ASN A 72 7.21 -20.16 -22.06
CA ASN A 72 8.00 -20.93 -23.04
C ASN A 72 9.34 -20.28 -23.42
N GLN A 73 9.87 -19.36 -22.61
CA GLN A 73 11.20 -18.79 -22.84
C GLN A 73 12.13 -19.11 -21.68
N GLN A 74 13.30 -19.66 -22.01
CA GLN A 74 14.39 -19.86 -21.07
C GLN A 74 15.58 -19.03 -21.53
N GLN A 75 15.89 -18.02 -20.74
CA GLN A 75 17.11 -17.23 -20.86
C GLN A 75 18.04 -17.65 -19.73
N LEU A 76 19.35 -17.75 -20.03
CA LEU A 76 20.35 -18.05 -19.01
C LEU A 76 20.71 -16.83 -18.15
N LYS A 77 20.51 -15.63 -18.71
CA LYS A 77 20.83 -14.35 -18.05
C LYS A 77 19.65 -13.42 -18.16
N SER A 78 19.42 -12.65 -17.10
CA SER A 78 18.40 -11.62 -17.08
C SER A 78 18.82 -10.39 -17.89
N MET A 79 17.90 -9.45 -18.06
CA MET A 79 18.24 -8.19 -18.69
C MET A 79 19.29 -7.42 -17.87
N LYS A 80 20.18 -6.71 -18.55
CA LYS A 80 21.11 -5.78 -17.91
C LYS A 80 20.37 -4.63 -17.23
N VAL A 81 20.91 -4.10 -16.13
CA VAL A 81 20.37 -2.92 -15.43
C VAL A 81 20.17 -1.73 -16.38
N ARG A 82 21.10 -1.49 -17.32
CA ARG A 82 20.94 -0.44 -18.37
C ARG A 82 19.64 -0.54 -19.17
N LYS A 83 19.12 -1.76 -19.38
CA LYS A 83 17.85 -1.97 -20.09
C LYS A 83 16.68 -1.50 -19.23
N ALA A 84 16.68 -1.81 -17.94
CA ALA A 84 15.68 -1.30 -17.00
C ALA A 84 15.73 0.24 -16.91
N ILE A 85 16.93 0.82 -16.85
CA ILE A 85 17.10 2.30 -16.88
C ILE A 85 16.47 2.90 -18.14
N SER A 86 16.68 2.30 -19.32
CA SER A 86 16.07 2.81 -20.55
C SER A 86 14.53 2.77 -20.53
N ILE A 87 13.93 1.81 -19.84
CA ILE A 87 12.47 1.73 -19.65
C ILE A 87 12.02 2.85 -18.70
N ILE A 88 12.74 3.03 -17.59
CA ILE A 88 12.50 4.10 -16.62
C ILE A 88 12.54 5.48 -17.29
N GLU A 89 13.55 5.75 -18.12
CA GLU A 89 13.67 7.02 -18.85
C GLU A 89 12.53 7.27 -19.84
N LEU A 90 11.98 6.21 -20.44
CA LEU A 90 10.79 6.34 -21.30
C LEU A 90 9.55 6.70 -20.49
N VAL A 91 9.39 6.08 -19.32
CA VAL A 91 8.28 6.38 -18.41
C VAL A 91 8.39 7.81 -17.87
N GLU A 92 9.56 8.25 -17.41
CA GLU A 92 9.78 9.61 -16.88
C GLU A 92 9.54 10.71 -17.92
N LYS A 93 9.63 10.39 -19.22
CA LYS A 93 9.23 11.31 -20.30
C LYS A 93 7.72 11.39 -20.50
N ALA A 94 7.00 10.31 -20.23
CA ALA A 94 5.56 10.22 -20.40
C ALA A 94 4.79 10.67 -19.16
N LEU A 95 5.35 10.45 -17.97
CA LEU A 95 4.73 10.68 -16.67
C LEU A 95 5.68 11.47 -15.77
N SER A 96 5.17 12.52 -15.13
CA SER A 96 5.90 13.20 -14.06
C SER A 96 5.83 12.33 -12.80
N ILE A 97 6.96 11.77 -12.40
CA ILE A 97 7.07 10.94 -11.20
C ILE A 97 7.65 11.76 -10.06
N GLU A 98 6.96 11.76 -8.92
CA GLU A 98 7.46 12.40 -7.70
C GLU A 98 8.70 11.64 -7.18
N PRO A 99 9.82 12.33 -6.87
CA PRO A 99 11.05 11.67 -6.40
C PRO A 99 10.87 10.82 -5.14
N ASN A 100 9.91 11.19 -4.29
CA ASN A 100 9.56 10.53 -3.03
C ASN A 100 8.42 9.50 -3.18
N ALA A 101 7.95 9.21 -4.40
CA ALA A 101 6.97 8.15 -4.61
C ALA A 101 7.54 6.80 -4.15
N VAL A 102 6.70 5.99 -3.51
CA VAL A 102 7.08 4.67 -2.99
C VAL A 102 7.21 3.69 -4.14
N VAL A 103 8.32 2.94 -4.19
CA VAL A 103 8.52 1.90 -5.20
C VAL A 103 7.96 0.56 -4.72
N LYS A 104 7.21 -0.09 -5.60
CA LYS A 104 6.74 -1.46 -5.45
C LYS A 104 7.10 -2.27 -6.68
N VAL A 105 7.28 -3.58 -6.49
CA VAL A 105 7.47 -4.54 -7.57
C VAL A 105 6.30 -5.51 -7.55
N GLU A 106 5.53 -5.57 -8.63
CA GLU A 106 4.43 -6.51 -8.78
C GLU A 106 4.93 -7.77 -9.48
N PHE A 107 4.76 -8.91 -8.81
CA PHE A 107 5.19 -10.21 -9.33
C PHE A 107 4.25 -11.32 -8.87
N GLY A 108 4.05 -12.29 -9.75
CA GLY A 108 3.36 -13.54 -9.50
C GLY A 108 3.69 -14.57 -10.58
N ASN A 109 3.46 -15.85 -10.25
CA ASN A 109 3.58 -16.98 -11.17
C ASN A 109 2.64 -18.12 -10.72
N GLN A 110 2.76 -19.30 -11.33
CA GLN A 110 1.88 -20.44 -11.02
C GLN A 110 1.99 -20.94 -9.56
N GLU A 111 3.11 -20.71 -8.88
CA GLU A 111 3.37 -21.17 -7.51
C GLU A 111 3.34 -20.03 -6.48
N TYR A 112 3.17 -18.79 -6.94
CA TYR A 112 3.27 -17.59 -6.13
C TYR A 112 2.23 -16.56 -6.58
N ASP A 113 1.19 -16.38 -5.77
CA ASP A 113 0.12 -15.43 -6.07
C ASP A 113 0.67 -14.04 -6.37
N THR A 114 0.12 -13.44 -7.43
CA THR A 114 0.44 -12.08 -7.84
C THR A 114 0.19 -11.11 -6.70
N ARG A 115 1.25 -10.41 -6.29
CA ARG A 115 1.20 -9.40 -5.24
C ARG A 115 2.24 -8.31 -5.48
N GLN A 116 2.08 -7.20 -4.78
CA GLN A 116 3.05 -6.12 -4.77
C GLN A 116 4.00 -6.29 -3.58
N LEU A 117 5.29 -6.24 -3.87
CA LEU A 117 6.39 -6.41 -2.94
C LEU A 117 7.16 -5.10 -2.82
N LEU A 118 7.85 -4.92 -1.70
CA LEU A 118 8.68 -3.76 -1.43
C LEU A 118 10.15 -4.12 -1.64
N PRO A 119 10.95 -3.27 -2.32
CA PRO A 119 12.40 -3.37 -2.27
C PRO A 119 12.89 -3.21 -0.82
N LYS A 120 13.63 -4.20 -0.33
CA LYS A 120 14.21 -4.23 1.01
C LYS A 120 15.67 -3.81 0.99
N ALA A 121 16.45 -4.35 0.05
CA ALA A 121 17.88 -4.08 -0.07
C ALA A 121 18.36 -4.29 -1.50
N PHE A 122 19.52 -3.70 -1.79
CA PHE A 122 20.28 -3.97 -3.00
C PHE A 122 21.51 -4.79 -2.65
N ILE A 123 21.63 -5.96 -3.28
CA ILE A 123 22.75 -6.88 -3.10
C ILE A 123 23.51 -6.93 -4.42
N LYS A 124 24.84 -6.94 -4.34
CA LYS A 124 25.69 -7.02 -5.51
C LYS A 124 26.62 -8.21 -5.37
N ASP A 125 26.73 -8.98 -6.45
CA ASP A 125 27.83 -9.92 -6.66
C ASP A 125 28.62 -9.54 -7.92
N GLU A 126 29.47 -10.45 -8.42
CA GLU A 126 30.34 -10.18 -9.57
C GLU A 126 29.57 -9.92 -10.87
N GLU A 127 28.43 -10.59 -11.07
CA GLU A 127 27.67 -10.52 -12.33
C GLU A 127 26.30 -9.84 -12.17
N ASN A 128 25.71 -9.90 -10.97
CA ASN A 128 24.33 -9.55 -10.72
C ASN A 128 24.18 -8.33 -9.81
N PHE A 129 23.17 -7.52 -10.14
CA PHE A 129 22.58 -6.54 -9.26
C PHE A 129 21.22 -7.05 -8.82
N ILE A 130 21.13 -7.41 -7.54
CA ILE A 130 19.99 -8.11 -6.96
C ILE A 130 19.15 -7.11 -6.17
N ILE A 131 17.85 -7.09 -6.46
CA ILE A 131 16.84 -6.40 -5.65
C ILE A 131 16.20 -7.45 -4.75
N ASP A 132 16.52 -7.41 -3.46
CA ASP A 132 15.88 -8.23 -2.42
C ASP A 132 14.49 -7.64 -2.14
N LEU A 133 13.44 -8.42 -2.37
CA LEU A 133 12.06 -8.01 -2.19
C LEU A 133 11.48 -8.63 -0.92
N ARG A 134 10.64 -7.86 -0.23
CA ARG A 134 9.88 -8.32 0.94
C ARG A 134 8.38 -8.12 0.75
N PRO A 135 7.54 -8.97 1.38
CA PRO A 135 6.12 -8.69 1.50
C PRO A 135 5.89 -7.36 2.23
N ASP A 136 4.85 -6.65 1.81
CA ASP A 136 4.27 -5.56 2.60
C ASP A 136 3.43 -6.15 3.75
N VAL A 137 3.35 -5.44 4.88
CA VAL A 137 2.56 -5.86 6.05
C VAL A 137 1.53 -4.80 6.37
N THR A 138 0.32 -5.23 6.72
CA THR A 138 -0.73 -4.29 7.11
C THR A 138 -0.41 -3.66 8.46
N GLN A 139 -0.71 -2.37 8.59
CA GLN A 139 -0.37 -1.57 9.77
C GLN A 139 -1.53 -0.65 10.13
N CYS A 140 -1.79 -0.50 11.43
CA CYS A 140 -2.71 0.52 11.92
C CYS A 140 -1.99 1.86 12.10
N LYS A 141 -2.22 2.80 11.18
CA LYS A 141 -1.61 4.14 11.20
C LYS A 141 -1.98 4.96 12.44
N ALA A 142 -3.13 4.67 13.07
CA ALA A 142 -3.52 5.33 14.32
C ALA A 142 -2.57 4.96 15.47
N ILE A 143 -2.14 3.68 15.54
CA ILE A 143 -1.18 3.22 16.55
C ILE A 143 0.17 3.92 16.40
N GLU A 144 0.67 4.04 15.16
CA GLU A 144 1.96 4.70 14.88
C GLU A 144 2.02 6.15 15.40
N ARG A 145 0.88 6.85 15.45
CA ARG A 145 0.78 8.23 15.95
C ARG A 145 0.50 8.32 17.46
N GLY A 146 0.66 7.21 18.18
CA GLY A 146 0.37 7.13 19.62
C GLY A 146 -1.11 6.93 19.96
N GLY A 147 -1.95 6.63 18.97
CA GLY A 147 -3.34 6.20 19.20
C GLY A 147 -3.43 4.72 19.57
N SER A 148 -4.66 4.24 19.74
CA SER A 148 -4.95 2.81 19.91
C SER A 148 -5.78 2.31 18.72
N CYS A 149 -5.89 1.00 18.56
CA CYS A 149 -6.84 0.40 17.64
C CYS A 149 -7.34 -0.89 18.29
N GLY A 150 -8.66 -0.97 18.52
CA GLY A 150 -9.26 -2.02 19.34
C GLY A 150 -9.59 -1.55 20.75
N THR A 151 -9.94 -2.51 21.60
CA THR A 151 -10.33 -2.28 22.99
C THR A 151 -9.11 -2.31 23.90
N THR A 152 -8.90 -1.26 24.69
CA THR A 152 -7.84 -1.27 25.70
C THR A 152 -8.18 -2.25 26.84
N ALA A 153 -7.20 -2.58 27.69
CA ALA A 153 -7.42 -3.37 28.91
C ALA A 153 -8.43 -2.73 29.88
N THR A 154 -8.68 -1.42 29.74
CA THR A 154 -9.68 -0.65 30.50
C THR A 154 -11.06 -0.61 29.82
N GLY A 155 -11.23 -1.28 28.67
CA GLY A 155 -12.50 -1.38 27.96
C GLY A 155 -12.81 -0.19 27.03
N GLU A 156 -11.86 0.72 26.81
CA GLU A 156 -12.06 1.86 25.91
C GLU A 156 -11.91 1.38 24.45
N GLU A 157 -12.97 1.51 23.66
CA GLU A 157 -12.96 1.25 22.23
C GLU A 157 -12.37 2.44 21.47
N CYS A 158 -11.23 2.23 20.81
CA CYS A 158 -10.69 3.22 19.89
C CYS A 158 -11.35 3.09 18.50
N CYS A 159 -11.45 4.23 17.78
CA CYS A 159 -12.03 4.33 16.43
C CYS A 159 -13.54 4.13 16.36
N THR A 160 -14.28 4.42 17.43
CA THR A 160 -15.71 4.66 17.30
C THR A 160 -15.91 5.96 16.52
N PRO A 161 -16.69 5.97 15.42
CA PRO A 161 -17.03 7.23 14.79
C PRO A 161 -17.71 8.09 15.84
N SER A 162 -17.14 9.27 16.12
CA SER A 162 -17.80 10.31 16.90
C SER A 162 -18.98 10.83 16.07
N ALA A 163 -20.02 10.00 15.94
CA ALA A 163 -21.36 10.54 15.86
C ALA A 163 -21.56 11.17 17.23
N GLU A 164 -21.37 12.49 17.31
CA GLU A 164 -22.05 13.26 18.34
C GLU A 164 -23.53 12.90 18.20
N LYS A 165 -23.99 11.88 18.93
CA LYS A 165 -25.42 11.65 19.10
C LYS A 165 -25.89 12.97 19.70
N PRO A 166 -26.67 13.78 18.97
CA PRO A 166 -27.17 15.02 19.55
C PRO A 166 -27.84 14.61 20.84
N LYS A 167 -27.34 15.11 21.98
CA LYS A 167 -28.01 14.94 23.26
C LYS A 167 -29.28 15.76 23.15
N ILE A 168 -30.34 15.14 22.61
CA ILE A 168 -31.68 15.70 22.66
C ILE A 168 -32.03 15.74 24.14
N GLN A 169 -31.86 16.90 24.77
CA GLN A 169 -32.46 17.15 26.07
C GLN A 169 -33.97 17.16 25.82
N LEU A 170 -34.65 16.07 26.20
CA LEU A 170 -36.09 16.04 26.36
C LEU A 170 -36.46 16.93 27.55
N LYS A 171 -36.28 18.24 27.40
CA LYS A 171 -36.86 19.22 28.30
C LYS A 171 -38.23 19.55 27.74
N ASN A 172 -39.25 19.08 28.45
CA ASN A 172 -40.65 19.44 28.29
C ASN A 172 -41.31 18.95 26.99
N LEU A 173 -41.44 17.64 26.84
CA LEU A 173 -42.76 17.13 26.48
C LEU A 173 -43.61 17.22 27.74
N VAL A 174 -44.11 18.43 28.02
CA VAL A 174 -45.34 18.56 28.78
C VAL A 174 -46.37 17.82 27.94
N THR A 175 -46.68 16.59 28.31
CA THR A 175 -47.99 16.04 28.01
C THR A 175 -48.96 17.10 28.48
N GLN A 176 -49.56 17.82 27.54
CA GLN A 176 -50.77 18.56 27.80
C GLN A 176 -51.66 17.65 28.64
N GLU A 177 -52.16 18.15 29.77
CA GLU A 177 -53.29 17.54 30.45
C GLU A 177 -54.46 17.54 29.46
N GLY A 178 -54.49 16.49 28.65
CA GLY A 178 -55.44 16.27 27.57
C GLY A 178 -56.04 14.89 27.79
N SER A 179 -57.08 14.86 28.61
CA SER A 179 -58.11 13.81 28.71
C SER A 179 -57.61 12.37 28.70
N SER A 180 -57.36 11.80 29.87
CA SER A 180 -57.42 10.34 30.02
C SER A 180 -58.88 9.90 29.84
N CYS A 181 -59.17 9.10 28.81
CA CYS A 181 -60.46 8.44 28.68
C CYS A 181 -60.54 7.29 29.68
N GLU A 182 -61.55 7.31 30.55
CA GLU A 182 -61.85 6.21 31.45
C GLU A 182 -62.59 5.08 30.71
N PRO A 183 -62.35 3.80 31.06
CA PRO A 183 -63.07 2.67 30.47
C PRO A 183 -64.57 2.80 30.73
N GLY A 184 -65.34 3.04 29.66
CA GLY A 184 -66.79 3.26 29.71
C GLY A 184 -67.27 4.68 29.38
N SER A 185 -66.38 5.62 29.02
CA SER A 185 -66.75 7.02 28.80
C SER A 185 -67.55 7.31 27.52
N GLY A 186 -67.88 6.31 26.70
CA GLY A 186 -68.88 6.45 25.62
C GLY A 186 -68.62 7.57 24.61
N CYS A 187 -67.36 7.92 24.33
CA CYS A 187 -67.04 8.88 23.27
C CYS A 187 -67.08 8.18 21.90
N CYS A 188 -68.03 8.58 21.06
CA CYS A 188 -68.03 8.33 19.62
C CYS A 188 -66.95 9.15 18.90
#